data_AF-A0A1V1NYS6-F1
#
_entry.id   AF-A0A1V1NYS6-F1
#
_cell.length_a   1.000
_cell.length_b   1.000
_cell.length_c   1.000
_cell.angle_alpha   90.00
_cell.angle_beta   90.00
_cell.angle_gamma   90.00
#
_symmetry.space_group_name_H-M   'P 1'
#
loop_
_entity.id
_entity.type
_entity.pdbx_description
1 polymer ?
#
loop_
_entity_poly.entity_id
_entity_poly.type
_entity_poly.pdbx_seq_one_letter_code
_entity_poly.pdbx_strand_id
1 'polypeptide(L)'
;MKFYNRKIELDTINEWVNLSKKSTQVGVIFGRRRIGKTRLIKESLKKKNYLYFFIERKPITELLNDFIEAIADLIDLPSGIQLQDFTTFFQLIVQIAQKNN
;
A
#
# COMPACT_ATOMS: atom_id res chain seq x y z
N MET A 1 7.01 -19.73 9.51
CA MET A 1 8.47 -19.56 9.27
C MET A 1 8.90 -18.18 9.80
N LYS A 2 9.90 -18.10 10.70
CA LYS A 2 10.34 -16.82 11.29
C LYS A 2 11.00 -15.91 10.23
N PHE A 3 10.88 -14.59 10.40
CA PHE A 3 11.60 -13.59 9.60
C PHE A 3 12.94 -13.29 10.29
N TYR A 4 14.05 -13.44 9.57
CA TYR A 4 15.39 -13.37 10.14
C TYR A 4 16.16 -12.18 9.58
N ASN A 5 17.03 -11.60 10.41
CA ASN A 5 17.91 -10.48 10.06
C ASN A 5 17.10 -9.22 9.65
N ARG A 6 17.71 -8.30 8.88
CA ARG A 6 17.10 -7.09 8.29
C ARG A 6 16.70 -5.99 9.29
N LYS A 7 17.34 -5.96 10.47
CA LYS A 7 17.02 -4.96 11.51
C LYS A 7 17.14 -3.53 10.99
N ILE A 8 18.26 -3.22 10.34
CA ILE A 8 18.53 -1.89 9.78
C ILE A 8 17.43 -1.49 8.78
N GLU A 9 17.10 -2.37 7.83
CA GLU A 9 16.09 -2.04 6.82
C GLU A 9 14.67 -1.92 7.42
N LEU A 10 14.33 -2.74 8.42
CA LEU A 10 13.08 -2.61 9.15
C LEU A 10 13.00 -1.27 9.89
N ASP A 11 14.10 -0.86 10.56
CA ASP A 11 14.18 0.40 11.28
C ASP A 11 14.07 1.60 10.34
N THR A 12 14.72 1.57 9.18
CA THR A 12 14.58 2.60 8.13
C THR A 12 13.14 2.73 7.63
N ILE A 13 12.45 1.62 7.35
CA ILE A 13 11.05 1.69 6.90
C ILE A 13 10.15 2.19 8.03
N ASN A 14 10.42 1.84 9.29
CA ASN A 14 9.68 2.35 10.45
C ASN A 14 9.85 3.87 10.60
N GLU A 15 11.06 4.38 10.39
CA GLU A 15 11.32 5.82 10.39
C GLU A 15 10.54 6.54 9.29
N TRP A 16 10.54 6.03 8.06
CA TRP A 16 9.75 6.60 6.96
C TRP A 16 8.26 6.67 7.28
N VAL A 17 7.71 5.61 7.89
CA VAL A 17 6.32 5.58 8.34
C VAL A 17 6.03 6.59 9.46
N ASN A 18 7.01 6.89 10.31
CA ASN A 18 6.86 7.93 11.33
C ASN A 18 6.91 9.33 10.70
N LEU A 19 7.82 9.55 9.74
CA LEU A 19 7.92 10.81 8.99
C LEU A 19 6.66 11.06 8.15
N SER A 20 6.02 10.01 7.62
CA SER A 20 4.80 10.13 6.81
C SER A 20 3.60 10.71 7.56
N LYS A 21 3.66 10.77 8.90
CA LYS A 21 2.64 11.45 9.72
C LYS A 21 2.75 12.97 9.69
N LYS A 22 3.89 13.51 9.28
CA LYS A 22 4.17 14.96 9.25
C LYS A 22 4.20 15.52 7.83
N SER A 23 4.67 14.74 6.86
CA SER A 23 4.77 15.16 5.46
C SER A 23 4.66 13.96 4.53
N THR A 24 4.25 14.18 3.28
CA THR A 24 4.19 13.14 2.25
C THR A 24 5.56 12.49 2.04
N GLN A 25 5.61 11.16 2.01
CA GLN A 25 6.83 10.39 1.79
C GLN A 25 6.67 9.47 0.58
N VAL A 26 7.72 9.37 -0.24
CA VAL A 26 7.81 8.40 -1.35
C VAL A 26 9.11 7.62 -1.19
N GLY A 27 9.00 6.31 -1.01
CA GLY A 27 10.15 5.41 -0.81
C GLY A 27 10.21 4.33 -1.87
N VAL A 28 11.41 4.06 -2.37
CA VAL A 28 11.66 2.99 -3.37
C VAL A 28 12.66 2.00 -2.79
N ILE A 29 12.30 0.71 -2.80
CA ILE A 29 13.16 -0.38 -2.30
C ILE A 29 13.71 -1.17 -3.49
N PHE A 30 15.02 -1.08 -3.70
CA PHE A 30 15.73 -1.77 -4.78
C PHE A 30 16.69 -2.86 -4.25
N GLY A 31 17.20 -3.70 -5.15
CA GLY A 31 18.14 -4.78 -4.83
C GLY A 31 17.93 -6.04 -5.68
N ARG A 32 18.80 -7.03 -5.51
CA ARG A 32 18.82 -8.27 -6.32
C ARG A 32 17.49 -9.03 -6.32
N ARG A 33 17.25 -9.82 -7.39
CA ARG A 33 16.09 -10.72 -7.50
C ARG A 33 16.11 -11.73 -6.35
N ARG A 34 14.94 -12.13 -5.84
CA ARG A 34 14.75 -13.15 -4.77
C ARG A 34 15.34 -12.81 -3.39
N ILE A 35 15.72 -11.56 -3.12
CA ILE A 35 16.27 -11.15 -1.81
C ILE A 35 15.19 -10.90 -0.72
N GLY A 36 13.90 -11.05 -1.05
CA GLY A 36 12.79 -10.94 -0.08
C GLY A 36 12.21 -9.53 0.14
N LYS A 37 12.38 -8.60 -0.81
CA LYS A 37 11.90 -7.19 -0.70
C LYS A 37 10.42 -7.07 -0.31
N THR A 38 9.53 -7.75 -1.03
CA THR A 38 8.09 -7.73 -0.73
C THR A 38 7.79 -8.23 0.69
N ARG A 39 8.52 -9.27 1.13
CA ARG A 39 8.36 -9.81 2.48
C ARG A 39 8.85 -8.82 3.53
N LEU A 40 9.97 -8.13 3.29
CA LEU A 40 10.48 -7.08 4.17
C LEU A 40 9.44 -5.97 4.42
N ILE A 41 8.80 -5.48 3.35
CA ILE A 41 7.74 -4.45 3.46
C ILE A 41 6.53 -4.98 4.23
N LYS A 42 6.04 -6.19 3.92
CA LYS A 42 4.90 -6.78 4.63
C LYS A 42 5.19 -6.99 6.12
N GLU A 43 6.40 -7.41 6.47
CA GLU A 43 6.81 -7.59 7.87
C GLU A 43 6.96 -6.25 8.60
N SER A 44 7.49 -5.19 7.97
CA SER A 44 7.62 -3.86 8.59
C SER A 44 6.26 -3.15 8.83
N LEU A 45 5.24 -3.56 8.08
CA LEU A 45 3.89 -3.00 8.18
C LEU A 45 2.89 -3.90 8.93
N LYS A 46 3.28 -5.11 9.35
CA LYS A 46 2.38 -6.14 9.90
C LYS A 46 1.51 -5.71 11.09
N LYS A 47 1.94 -4.72 11.87
CA LYS A 47 1.21 -4.18 13.05
C LYS A 47 0.58 -2.81 12.78
N LYS A 48 0.46 -2.42 11.51
CA LYS A 48 -0.05 -1.13 11.08
C LYS A 48 -1.17 -1.39 10.08
N ASN A 49 -2.12 -0.47 9.98
CA ASN A 49 -3.09 -0.51 8.90
C ASN A 49 -2.41 0.02 7.63
N TYR A 50 -2.44 -0.76 6.56
CA TYR A 50 -1.87 -0.37 5.27
C TYR A 50 -2.66 -0.98 4.13
N LEU A 51 -2.71 -0.26 3.02
CA LEU A 51 -3.22 -0.77 1.75
C LEU A 51 -2.06 -1.37 0.95
N TYR A 52 -2.30 -2.54 0.36
CA TYR A 52 -1.32 -3.22 -0.49
C TYR A 52 -1.89 -3.42 -1.89
N PHE A 53 -1.36 -2.66 -2.84
CA PHE A 53 -1.75 -2.75 -4.24
C PHE A 53 -0.67 -3.51 -5.02
N PHE A 54 -1.01 -4.71 -5.49
CA PHE A 54 -0.14 -5.50 -6.35
C PHE A 54 -0.41 -5.16 -7.82
N ILE A 55 0.62 -4.73 -8.54
CA ILE A 55 0.49 -4.36 -9.95
C ILE A 55 0.78 -5.58 -10.81
N GLU A 56 -0.27 -6.13 -11.40
CA GLU A 56 -0.20 -7.21 -12.38
C GLU A 56 -0.25 -6.69 -13.82
N ARG A 57 0.21 -7.51 -14.76
CA ARG A 57 0.08 -7.20 -16.18
C ARG A 57 -1.31 -7.63 -16.66
N LYS A 58 -2.30 -6.75 -16.45
CA LYS A 58 -3.69 -6.93 -16.89
C LYS A 58 -4.33 -5.59 -17.27
N PRO A 59 -5.52 -5.57 -17.90
CA PRO A 59 -6.22 -4.32 -18.22
C PRO A 59 -6.37 -3.42 -16.99
N ILE A 60 -6.24 -2.11 -17.18
CA ILE A 60 -6.26 -1.14 -16.08
C ILE A 60 -7.55 -1.21 -15.27
N THR A 61 -8.69 -1.40 -15.91
CA THR A 61 -10.00 -1.53 -15.25
C THR A 61 -10.05 -2.75 -14.34
N GLU A 62 -9.52 -3.89 -14.78
CA GLU A 62 -9.41 -5.10 -13.93
C GLU A 62 -8.42 -4.89 -12.77
N LEU A 63 -7.34 -4.14 -12.98
CA LEU A 63 -6.39 -3.81 -11.90
C LEU A 63 -7.02 -2.91 -10.84
N LEU A 64 -7.79 -1.93 -11.27
CA LEU A 64 -8.46 -1.00 -10.36
C LEU A 64 -9.61 -1.68 -9.61
N ASN A 65 -10.28 -2.68 -10.21
CA ASN A 65 -11.27 -3.49 -9.51
C ASN A 65 -10.64 -4.25 -8.33
N ASP A 66 -9.49 -4.91 -8.53
CA ASP A 66 -8.76 -5.53 -7.41
C ASP A 66 -8.39 -4.53 -6.31
N PHE A 67 -8.09 -3.28 -6.70
CA PHE A 67 -7.74 -2.25 -5.73
C PHE A 67 -8.95 -1.82 -4.91
N ILE A 68 -10.14 -1.74 -5.52
CA ILE A 68 -11.40 -1.49 -4.81
C ILE A 68 -11.68 -2.62 -3.82
N GLU A 69 -11.55 -3.88 -4.24
CA GLU A 69 -11.72 -5.04 -3.35
C GLU A 69 -10.74 -4.98 -2.17
N ALA A 70 -9.47 -4.69 -2.42
CA ALA A 70 -8.46 -4.54 -1.36
C ALA A 70 -8.74 -3.38 -0.38
N ILE A 71 -9.43 -2.32 -0.82
CA ILE A 71 -9.87 -1.23 0.06
C ILE A 71 -11.12 -1.65 0.85
N ALA A 72 -12.07 -2.32 0.21
CA ALA A 72 -13.32 -2.77 0.81
C ALA A 72 -13.08 -3.75 1.98
N ASP A 73 -12.02 -4.55 1.91
CA ASP A 73 -11.58 -5.43 3.00
C ASP A 73 -11.16 -4.69 4.27
N LEU A 74 -10.83 -3.40 4.16
CA LEU A 74 -10.30 -2.59 5.26
C LEU A 74 -11.26 -1.48 5.71
N ILE A 75 -12.10 -0.98 4.81
CA ILE A 75 -12.95 0.20 5.04
C ILE A 75 -14.28 0.00 4.31
N ASP A 76 -15.38 0.42 4.94
CA ASP A 76 -16.70 0.44 4.30
C ASP A 76 -16.73 1.42 3.12
N LEU A 77 -16.94 0.88 1.92
CA LEU A 77 -16.96 1.62 0.67
C LEU A 77 -18.39 1.74 0.13
N PRO A 78 -18.76 2.90 -0.43
CA PRO A 78 -20.00 3.04 -1.17
C PRO A 78 -20.12 1.98 -2.27
N SER A 79 -21.30 1.37 -2.39
CA SER A 79 -21.60 0.42 -3.46
C SER A 79 -21.55 1.08 -4.84
N GLY A 80 -21.06 0.36 -5.85
CA GLY A 80 -21.13 0.79 -7.25
C GLY A 80 -19.99 1.71 -7.71
N ILE A 81 -18.90 1.80 -6.95
CA ILE A 81 -17.68 2.50 -7.42
C ILE A 81 -17.14 1.78 -8.66
N GLN A 82 -16.96 2.53 -9.74
CA GLN A 82 -16.28 2.07 -10.94
C GLN A 82 -15.14 3.02 -11.25
N LEU A 83 -13.93 2.47 -11.37
CA LEU A 83 -12.73 3.23 -11.68
C LEU A 83 -12.29 2.92 -13.10
N GLN A 84 -12.06 3.97 -13.89
CA GLN A 84 -11.62 3.84 -15.28
C GLN A 84 -10.12 4.13 -15.44
N ASP A 85 -9.56 4.92 -14.51
CA ASP A 85 -8.18 5.35 -14.55
C ASP A 85 -7.60 5.59 -13.14
N PHE A 86 -6.30 5.86 -13.07
CA PHE A 86 -5.65 6.19 -11.81
C PHE A 86 -6.08 7.54 -11.24
N THR A 87 -6.55 8.47 -12.06
CA THR A 87 -6.99 9.80 -11.59
C THR A 87 -8.19 9.67 -10.66
N THR A 88 -9.23 8.97 -11.11
CA THR A 88 -10.43 8.65 -10.33
C THR A 88 -10.10 7.81 -9.10
N PHE A 89 -9.15 6.88 -9.22
CA PHE A 89 -8.64 6.12 -8.08
C PHE A 89 -8.00 7.01 -7.01
N PHE A 90 -7.07 7.91 -7.39
CA PHE A 90 -6.43 8.79 -6.43
C PHE A 90 -7.41 9.78 -5.78
N GLN A 91 -8.40 10.27 -6.54
CA GLN A 91 -9.49 11.08 -5.98
C GLN A 91 -10.26 10.32 -4.90
N LEU A 92 -10.60 9.05 -5.14
CA LEU A 92 -11.24 8.19 -4.14
C LEU A 92 -10.37 8.04 -2.89
N ILE A 93 -9.06 7.76 -3.05
CA ILE A 93 -8.14 7.63 -1.91
C ILE A 93 -8.09 8.92 -1.07
N VAL A 94 -8.07 10.09 -1.70
CA VAL A 94 -8.10 11.39 -1.00
C VAL A 94 -9.42 11.59 -0.25
N GLN A 95 -10.56 11.26 -0.87
CA GLN A 95 -11.87 11.35 -0.22
C GLN A 95 -11.97 10.45 1.01
N ILE A 96 -11.47 9.21 0.91
CA ILE A 96 -11.41 8.27 2.04
C ILE A 96 -10.51 8.82 3.16
N ALA A 97 -9.35 9.39 2.81
CA ALA A 97 -8.44 9.96 3.79
C ALA A 97 -9.05 11.17 4.53
N GLN A 98 -9.84 12.00 3.84
CA GLN A 98 -10.53 13.14 4.45
C GLN A 98 -11.67 12.73 5.39
N LYS A 99 -12.37 11.63 5.10
CA LYS A 99 -13.47 11.13 5.95
C LYS A 99 -12.99 10.46 7.24
N ASN A 100 -11.76 9.96 7.26
CA ASN A 100 -11.16 9.22 8.37
C ASN A 100 -10.27 10.08 9.31
N ASN A 101 -10.17 11.39 9.05
CA ASN A 101 -9.55 12.38 9.94
C ASN A 101 -10.63 13.19 10.66
#